data_AF-A0A7X0XTY0-F1
#
_entry.id   AF-A0A7X0XTY0-F1
#
_cell.length_a   1.000
_cell.length_b   1.000
_cell.length_c   1.000
_cell.angle_alpha   90.00
_cell.angle_beta   90.00
_cell.angle_gamma   90.00
#
_symmetry.space_group_name_H-M   'P 1'
#
loop_
_entity.id
_entity.type
_entity.pdbx_description
1 polymer ?
#
loop_
_entity_poly.entity_id
_entity_poly.type
_entity_poly.pdbx_seq_one_letter_code
_entity_poly.pdbx_strand_id
1 'polypeptide(L)'
;LLKALILYAKYELHPDNRNLPGILDFLQEFDPEQGEDDDESELDKQFLILNRKHPARRAYELGYKKAKGDMQGSIIMSLLTTIADFVDEEVAEFTKCSDFHLRDIGRKKIALYVIIPAMDNSWEGLVNILFSQLFNELYDLAAENHAKLPVSVSFFLDEFVNLGKFPNYEEFLATCRGYGIGVSTIIQSITQLQDKYNDKKAESILANCAVKICLNASNL
;
A
#
# COMPACT_ATOMS: atom_id res chain seq x y z
N LEU A 1 -8.41 10.48 -9.18
CA LEU A 1 -9.70 9.79 -9.00
C LEU A 1 -9.68 8.82 -7.81
N LEU A 2 -8.71 7.90 -7.71
CA LEU A 2 -8.62 6.91 -6.62
C LEU A 2 -8.87 7.46 -5.21
N LYS A 3 -8.23 8.57 -4.83
CA LYS A 3 -8.45 9.23 -3.53
C LYS A 3 -9.92 9.59 -3.28
N ALA A 4 -10.63 10.10 -4.29
CA ALA A 4 -12.04 10.45 -4.16
C ALA A 4 -12.91 9.21 -3.95
N LEU A 5 -12.62 8.12 -4.66
CA LEU A 5 -13.30 6.83 -4.51
C LEU A 5 -13.06 6.21 -3.14
N ILE A 6 -11.82 6.21 -2.63
CA ILE A 6 -11.52 5.73 -1.27
C ILE A 6 -12.29 6.54 -0.21
N LEU A 7 -12.38 7.86 -0.39
CA LEU A 7 -13.17 8.71 0.50
C LEU A 7 -14.67 8.44 0.38
N TYR A 8 -15.18 8.20 -0.84
CA TYR A 8 -16.56 7.84 -1.07
C TYR A 8 -16.88 6.50 -0.38
N ALA A 9 -16.06 5.48 -0.61
CA ALA A 9 -16.17 4.18 0.05
C ALA A 9 -16.19 4.31 1.57
N LYS A 10 -15.25 5.08 2.14
CA LYS A 10 -15.15 5.27 3.59
C LYS A 10 -16.42 5.86 4.22
N TYR A 11 -17.06 6.83 3.57
CA TYR A 11 -18.13 7.62 4.18
C TYR A 11 -19.54 7.24 3.71
N GLU A 12 -19.70 6.83 2.45
CA GLU A 12 -21.00 6.65 1.80
C GLU A 12 -21.36 5.18 1.55
N LEU A 13 -20.38 4.31 1.30
CA LEU A 13 -20.67 2.88 1.11
C LEU A 13 -21.05 2.20 2.44
N HIS A 14 -21.86 1.14 2.31
CA HIS A 14 -22.18 0.23 3.42
C HIS A 14 -20.89 -0.29 4.06
N PRO A 15 -20.79 -0.42 5.40
CA PRO A 15 -19.59 -0.88 6.10
C PRO A 15 -18.92 -2.13 5.49
N ASP A 16 -19.70 -3.09 5.03
CA ASP A 16 -19.21 -4.35 4.43
C ASP A 16 -18.54 -4.16 3.06
N ASN A 17 -18.80 -3.02 2.40
CA ASN A 17 -18.28 -2.67 1.07
C ASN A 17 -17.19 -1.59 1.15
N ARG A 18 -16.66 -1.28 2.34
CA ARG A 18 -15.60 -0.26 2.53
C ARG A 18 -14.21 -0.83 2.25
N ASN A 19 -14.05 -1.46 1.10
CA ASN A 19 -12.84 -2.14 0.64
C ASN A 19 -12.65 -1.89 -0.87
N LEU A 20 -11.55 -2.39 -1.44
CA LEU A 20 -11.27 -2.20 -2.87
C LEU A 20 -12.25 -2.94 -3.79
N PRO A 21 -12.74 -4.16 -3.47
CA PRO A 21 -13.84 -4.78 -4.20
C PRO A 21 -15.08 -3.89 -4.29
N GLY A 22 -15.52 -3.29 -3.18
CA GLY A 22 -16.67 -2.37 -3.18
C GLY A 22 -16.44 -1.11 -4.01
N ILE A 23 -15.19 -0.66 -4.20
CA ILE A 23 -14.85 0.43 -5.12
C ILE A 23 -14.95 -0.03 -6.58
N LEU A 24 -14.55 -1.26 -6.88
CA LEU A 24 -14.69 -1.85 -8.23
C LEU A 24 -16.16 -2.02 -8.59
N ASP A 25 -16.97 -2.58 -7.69
CA ASP A 25 -18.41 -2.73 -7.87
C ASP A 25 -19.07 -1.38 -8.14
N PHE A 26 -18.70 -0.35 -7.36
CA PHE A 26 -19.18 1.01 -7.55
C PHE A 26 -18.81 1.59 -8.93
N LEU A 27 -17.59 1.35 -9.42
CA LEU A 27 -17.18 1.80 -10.76
C LEU A 27 -17.87 1.03 -11.89
N GLN A 28 -18.20 -0.24 -11.66
CA GLN A 28 -18.93 -1.07 -12.61
C GLN A 28 -20.41 -0.68 -12.68
N GLU A 29 -21.00 -0.25 -11.55
CA GLU A 29 -22.37 0.23 -11.48
C GLU A 29 -22.53 1.65 -12.04
N PHE A 30 -21.57 2.54 -11.78
CA PHE A 30 -21.64 3.95 -12.18
C PHE A 30 -20.59 4.29 -13.25
N ASP A 31 -21.04 4.24 -14.50
CA ASP A 31 -20.19 4.52 -15.67
C ASP A 31 -19.56 5.93 -15.60
N PRO A 32 -18.22 6.04 -15.69
CA PRO A 32 -17.53 7.32 -15.74
C PRO A 32 -17.62 8.03 -17.10
N GLU A 33 -18.03 7.35 -18.18
CA GLU A 33 -18.17 7.94 -19.52
C GLU A 33 -19.32 8.95 -19.58
N GLN A 34 -19.10 10.04 -20.33
CA GLN A 34 -20.12 11.06 -20.58
C GLN A 34 -21.03 10.61 -21.71
N GLY A 35 -22.34 10.82 -21.57
CA GLY A 35 -23.31 10.55 -22.63
C GLY A 35 -23.13 11.47 -23.84
N GLU A 36 -23.79 11.13 -24.96
CA GLU A 36 -23.68 11.84 -26.26
C GLU A 36 -24.02 13.35 -26.20
N ASP A 37 -24.75 13.80 -25.17
CA ASP A 37 -25.27 15.17 -25.03
C ASP A 37 -24.47 16.10 -24.08
N ASP A 38 -23.20 15.79 -23.75
CA ASP A 38 -22.36 16.57 -22.79
C ASP A 38 -22.98 16.63 -21.37
N ASP A 39 -23.85 15.67 -21.06
CA ASP A 39 -24.48 15.49 -19.76
C ASP A 39 -23.50 14.90 -18.73
N GLU A 40 -23.77 15.16 -17.45
CA GLU A 40 -23.01 14.58 -16.34
C GLU A 40 -23.04 13.04 -16.40
N SER A 41 -21.88 12.39 -16.27
CA SER A 41 -21.79 10.93 -16.22
C SER A 41 -22.50 10.37 -14.97
N GLU A 42 -22.81 9.07 -14.96
CA GLU A 42 -23.40 8.43 -13.79
C GLU A 42 -22.48 8.56 -12.57
N LEU A 43 -21.17 8.45 -12.77
CA LEU A 43 -20.18 8.72 -11.74
C LEU A 43 -20.23 10.18 -11.24
N ASP A 44 -20.38 11.16 -12.13
CA ASP A 44 -20.50 12.57 -11.74
C ASP A 44 -21.71 12.78 -10.82
N LYS A 45 -22.86 12.19 -11.16
CA LYS A 45 -24.10 12.31 -10.38
C LYS A 45 -23.90 11.82 -8.94
N GLN A 46 -23.25 10.67 -8.75
CA GLN A 46 -22.98 10.14 -7.40
C GLN A 46 -22.16 11.10 -6.54
N PHE A 47 -21.11 11.71 -7.10
CA PHE A 47 -20.28 12.65 -6.36
C PHE A 47 -20.95 14.02 -6.15
N LEU A 48 -21.76 14.49 -7.11
CA LEU A 48 -22.38 15.81 -7.08
C LEU A 48 -23.64 15.89 -6.21
N ILE A 49 -24.25 14.74 -5.87
CA ILE A 49 -25.34 14.67 -4.87
C ILE A 49 -24.82 14.95 -3.46
N LEU A 50 -23.56 14.58 -3.16
CA LEU A 50 -22.97 14.79 -1.83
C LEU A 50 -22.83 16.29 -1.51
N ASN A 51 -22.77 16.64 -0.22
CA ASN A 51 -22.54 18.03 0.18
C ASN A 51 -21.20 18.56 -0.38
N ARG A 52 -21.13 19.83 -0.83
CA ARG A 52 -19.89 20.47 -1.33
C ARG A 52 -18.70 20.41 -0.35
N LYS A 53 -18.97 20.37 0.96
CA LYS A 53 -17.93 20.23 1.99
C LYS A 53 -17.50 18.78 2.22
N HIS A 54 -18.22 17.82 1.64
CA HIS A 54 -17.90 16.40 1.77
C HIS A 54 -16.51 16.11 1.15
N PRO A 55 -15.60 15.43 1.87
CA PRO A 55 -14.24 15.24 1.42
C PRO A 55 -14.14 14.46 0.10
N ALA A 56 -15.03 13.48 -0.13
CA ALA A 56 -15.05 12.71 -1.38
C ALA A 56 -15.41 13.60 -2.58
N ARG A 57 -16.49 14.39 -2.48
CA ARG A 57 -16.90 15.34 -3.51
C ARG A 57 -15.82 16.38 -3.78
N ARG A 58 -15.24 16.96 -2.72
CA ARG A 58 -14.18 17.97 -2.87
C ARG A 58 -12.96 17.41 -3.60
N ALA A 59 -12.54 16.17 -3.28
CA ALA A 59 -11.43 15.52 -3.96
C ALA A 59 -11.75 15.20 -5.43
N TYR A 60 -13.00 14.83 -5.72
CA TYR A 60 -13.50 14.55 -7.07
C TYR A 60 -13.55 15.82 -7.92
N GLU A 61 -14.20 16.88 -7.43
CA GLU A 61 -14.37 18.16 -8.13
C GLU A 61 -13.04 18.85 -8.43
N LEU A 62 -12.07 18.79 -7.49
CA LEU A 62 -10.76 19.41 -7.69
C LEU A 62 -9.83 18.60 -8.57
N GLY A 63 -10.11 17.31 -8.77
CA GLY A 63 -9.27 16.38 -9.52
C GLY A 63 -9.89 15.96 -10.84
N TYR A 64 -10.79 14.97 -10.79
CA TYR A 64 -11.33 14.31 -11.98
C TYR A 64 -12.29 15.19 -12.78
N LYS A 65 -13.25 15.87 -12.13
CA LYS A 65 -14.25 16.70 -12.83
C LYS A 65 -13.66 17.90 -13.59
N LYS A 66 -12.43 18.30 -13.26
CA LYS A 66 -11.70 19.34 -14.00
C LYS A 66 -11.02 18.84 -15.27
N ALA A 67 -10.78 17.54 -15.37
CA ALA A 67 -10.28 16.95 -16.60
C ALA A 67 -11.40 16.97 -17.67
N LYS A 68 -11.03 17.09 -18.94
CA LYS A 68 -11.96 17.09 -20.07
C LYS A 68 -11.46 16.17 -21.18
N GLY A 69 -12.39 15.57 -21.91
CA GLY A 69 -12.10 14.73 -23.09
C GLY A 69 -11.10 13.62 -22.75
N ASP A 70 -10.09 13.44 -23.59
CA ASP A 70 -9.06 12.39 -23.49
C ASP A 70 -8.36 12.30 -22.13
N MET A 71 -8.31 13.41 -21.38
CA MET A 71 -7.72 13.42 -20.05
C MET A 71 -8.55 12.63 -19.03
N GLN A 72 -9.89 12.64 -19.14
CA GLN A 72 -10.76 11.84 -18.27
C GLN A 72 -10.53 10.35 -18.51
N GLY A 73 -10.54 9.93 -19.78
CA GLY A 73 -10.23 8.56 -20.18
C GLY A 73 -8.85 8.11 -19.66
N SER A 74 -7.83 8.95 -19.80
CA SER A 74 -6.48 8.66 -19.28
C SER A 74 -6.45 8.46 -17.76
N ILE A 75 -7.23 9.24 -16.99
CA ILE A 75 -7.32 9.09 -15.53
C ILE A 75 -8.03 7.79 -15.14
N ILE A 76 -9.09 7.40 -15.85
CA ILE A 76 -9.80 6.14 -15.62
C ILE A 76 -8.86 4.96 -15.91
N MET A 77 -8.18 4.97 -17.07
CA MET A 77 -7.24 3.90 -17.42
C MET A 77 -6.12 3.77 -16.39
N SER A 78 -5.53 4.89 -15.97
CA SER A 78 -4.51 4.89 -14.90
C SER A 78 -5.05 4.36 -13.57
N LEU A 79 -6.31 4.67 -13.23
CA LEU A 79 -6.96 4.13 -12.05
C LEU A 79 -7.12 2.61 -12.16
N LEU A 80 -7.70 2.12 -13.25
CA LEU A 80 -7.91 0.68 -13.48
C LEU A 80 -6.59 -0.09 -13.45
N THR A 81 -5.52 0.43 -14.06
CA THR A 81 -4.19 -0.18 -13.94
C THR A 81 -3.70 -0.22 -12.49
N THR A 82 -4.02 0.79 -11.68
CA THR A 82 -3.58 0.86 -10.28
C THR A 82 -4.30 -0.15 -9.38
N ILE A 83 -5.56 -0.48 -9.69
CA ILE A 83 -6.39 -1.39 -8.89
C ILE A 83 -6.61 -2.74 -9.58
N ALA A 84 -5.87 -3.02 -10.66
CA ALA A 84 -6.05 -4.21 -11.50
C ALA A 84 -5.92 -5.51 -10.72
N ASP A 85 -5.00 -5.58 -9.75
CA ASP A 85 -4.79 -6.76 -8.91
C ASP A 85 -6.06 -7.16 -8.14
N PHE A 86 -6.94 -6.20 -7.83
CA PHE A 86 -8.17 -6.42 -7.07
C PHE A 86 -9.35 -6.87 -7.93
N VAL A 87 -9.17 -6.92 -9.26
CA VAL A 87 -10.16 -7.49 -10.18
C VAL A 87 -10.16 -9.03 -10.10
N ASP A 88 -9.04 -9.62 -9.69
CA ASP A 88 -8.95 -11.05 -9.43
C ASP A 88 -9.83 -11.44 -8.23
N GLU A 89 -10.66 -12.48 -8.39
CA GLU A 89 -11.64 -12.90 -7.39
C GLU A 89 -10.98 -13.39 -6.09
N GLU A 90 -9.83 -14.08 -6.18
CA GLU A 90 -9.12 -14.57 -5.01
C GLU A 90 -8.54 -13.41 -4.20
N VAL A 91 -7.95 -12.42 -4.88
CA VAL A 91 -7.45 -11.20 -4.23
C VAL A 91 -8.56 -10.36 -3.63
N ALA A 92 -9.67 -10.20 -4.36
CA ALA A 92 -10.82 -9.44 -3.91
C ALA A 92 -11.37 -10.02 -2.61
N GLU A 93 -11.59 -11.35 -2.56
CA GLU A 93 -12.09 -12.01 -1.36
C GLU A 93 -11.05 -11.98 -0.22
N PHE A 94 -9.76 -12.19 -0.52
CA PHE A 94 -8.69 -12.13 0.47
C PHE A 94 -8.56 -10.74 1.13
N THR A 95 -8.80 -9.67 0.40
CA THR A 95 -8.61 -8.28 0.85
C THR A 95 -9.91 -7.59 1.30
N LYS A 96 -11.03 -8.32 1.29
CA LYS A 96 -12.37 -7.80 1.62
C LYS A 96 -12.52 -7.38 3.07
N CYS A 97 -11.93 -8.13 3.99
CA CYS A 97 -12.00 -7.87 5.43
C CYS A 97 -10.64 -8.10 6.09
N SER A 98 -10.51 -7.70 7.36
CA SER A 98 -9.29 -7.89 8.14
C SER A 98 -9.63 -8.48 9.50
N ASP A 99 -9.02 -9.61 9.82
CA ASP A 99 -9.22 -10.31 11.10
C ASP A 99 -8.52 -9.61 12.28
N PHE A 100 -7.54 -8.76 11.99
CA PHE A 100 -6.78 -8.03 12.98
C PHE A 100 -6.37 -6.65 12.45
N HIS A 101 -6.05 -5.74 13.37
CA HIS A 101 -5.48 -4.45 13.02
C HIS A 101 -3.95 -4.55 12.99
N LEU A 102 -3.30 -3.99 11.98
CA LEU A 102 -1.82 -3.99 11.89
C LEU A 102 -1.16 -3.37 13.14
N ARG A 103 -1.80 -2.38 13.77
CA ARG A 103 -1.35 -1.78 15.05
C ARG A 103 -1.23 -2.79 16.18
N ASP A 104 -2.01 -3.87 16.16
CA ASP A 104 -1.99 -4.88 17.22
C ASP A 104 -0.61 -5.53 17.36
N ILE A 105 0.16 -5.62 16.28
CA ILE A 105 1.52 -6.19 16.26
C ILE A 105 2.45 -5.43 17.22
N GLY A 106 2.25 -4.11 17.36
CA GLY A 106 3.01 -3.28 18.31
C GLY A 106 2.37 -3.11 19.68
N ARG A 107 1.13 -3.61 19.89
CA ARG A 107 0.38 -3.48 21.15
C ARG A 107 0.38 -4.75 22.00
N LYS A 108 0.38 -5.93 21.38
CA LYS A 108 0.34 -7.24 22.04
C LYS A 108 1.25 -8.24 21.33
N LYS A 109 1.57 -9.35 21.99
CA LYS A 109 2.45 -10.38 21.43
C LYS A 109 1.76 -11.07 20.26
N ILE A 110 2.24 -10.83 19.03
CA ILE A 110 1.77 -11.45 17.78
C ILE A 110 2.97 -11.92 16.98
N ALA A 111 2.84 -13.08 16.33
CA ALA A 111 3.73 -13.52 15.26
C ALA A 111 2.94 -13.47 13.94
N LEU A 112 3.38 -12.64 12.99
CA LEU A 112 2.81 -12.54 11.65
C LEU A 112 3.73 -13.25 10.66
N TYR A 113 3.19 -14.19 9.91
CA TYR A 113 3.89 -14.88 8.82
C TYR A 113 3.31 -14.37 7.49
N VAL A 114 4.19 -13.86 6.63
CA VAL A 114 3.85 -13.45 5.27
C VAL A 114 4.50 -14.47 4.34
N ILE A 115 3.69 -15.33 3.71
CA ILE A 115 4.16 -16.42 2.86
C ILE A 115 3.91 -16.01 1.41
N ILE A 116 4.97 -15.91 0.62
CA ILE A 116 4.92 -15.47 -0.77
C ILE A 116 5.52 -16.58 -1.66
N PRO A 117 4.93 -16.89 -2.82
CA PRO A 117 5.51 -17.85 -3.76
C PRO A 117 6.84 -17.33 -4.33
N ALA A 118 7.89 -18.16 -4.33
CA ALA A 118 9.25 -17.73 -4.66
C ALA A 118 9.50 -17.32 -6.14
N MET A 119 8.60 -17.64 -7.07
CA MET A 119 8.76 -17.36 -8.51
C MET A 119 7.61 -16.54 -9.10
N ASP A 120 6.71 -16.00 -8.27
CA ASP A 120 5.56 -15.23 -8.73
C ASP A 120 5.59 -13.80 -8.20
N ASN A 121 5.96 -12.86 -9.07
CA ASN A 121 6.02 -11.44 -8.75
C ASN A 121 4.67 -10.72 -8.94
N SER A 122 3.60 -11.45 -9.31
CA SER A 122 2.26 -10.87 -9.51
C SER A 122 1.76 -10.14 -8.26
N TRP A 123 2.22 -10.57 -7.08
CA TRP A 123 1.75 -10.07 -5.79
C TRP A 123 2.66 -9.02 -5.15
N GLU A 124 3.73 -8.59 -5.82
CA GLU A 124 4.63 -7.56 -5.27
C GLU A 124 3.86 -6.29 -4.87
N GLY A 125 2.84 -5.90 -5.62
CA GLY A 125 1.97 -4.75 -5.31
C GLY A 125 1.28 -4.89 -3.94
N LEU A 126 0.61 -6.02 -3.71
CA LEU A 126 -0.09 -6.32 -2.46
C LEU A 126 0.88 -6.41 -1.27
N VAL A 127 2.03 -7.05 -1.46
CA VAL A 127 3.07 -7.16 -0.42
C VAL A 127 3.58 -5.77 -0.04
N ASN A 128 3.85 -4.91 -1.03
CA ASN A 128 4.26 -3.53 -0.79
C ASN A 128 3.20 -2.72 -0.03
N ILE A 129 1.92 -2.90 -0.36
CA ILE A 129 0.80 -2.25 0.36
C ILE A 129 0.79 -2.70 1.83
N LEU A 130 0.85 -4.02 2.07
CA LEU A 130 0.85 -4.60 3.41
C LEU A 130 1.98 -4.02 4.28
N PHE A 131 3.23 -4.06 3.79
CA PHE A 131 4.38 -3.56 4.56
C PHE A 131 4.34 -2.04 4.72
N SER A 132 3.93 -1.29 3.70
CA SER A 132 3.80 0.16 3.81
C SER A 132 2.77 0.57 4.87
N GLN A 133 1.61 -0.10 4.89
CA GLN A 133 0.59 0.11 5.92
C GLN A 133 1.10 -0.31 7.29
N LEU A 134 1.74 -1.48 7.39
CA LEU A 134 2.28 -1.98 8.65
C LEU A 134 3.31 -1.02 9.25
N PHE A 135 4.24 -0.52 8.44
CA PHE A 135 5.21 0.46 8.92
C PHE A 135 4.50 1.72 9.41
N ASN A 136 3.63 2.34 8.61
CA ASN A 136 2.89 3.55 9.00
C ASN A 136 2.15 3.36 10.33
N GLU A 137 1.42 2.26 10.48
CA GLU A 137 0.65 1.95 11.69
C GLU A 137 1.54 1.76 12.93
N LEU A 138 2.73 1.18 12.77
CA LEU A 138 3.72 1.06 13.83
C LEU A 138 4.35 2.42 14.19
N TYR A 139 4.66 3.28 13.22
CA TYR A 139 5.18 4.63 13.49
C TYR A 139 4.13 5.48 14.21
N ASP A 140 2.88 5.47 13.74
CA ASP A 140 1.79 6.21 14.36
C ASP A 140 1.57 5.72 15.80
N LEU A 141 1.59 4.40 16.01
CA LEU A 141 1.47 3.84 17.36
C LEU A 141 2.63 4.26 18.26
N ALA A 142 3.86 4.23 17.74
CA ALA A 142 5.02 4.62 18.52
C ALA A 142 5.01 6.13 18.83
N ALA A 143 4.55 6.97 17.90
CA ALA A 143 4.37 8.41 18.11
C ALA A 143 3.38 8.71 19.25
N GLU A 144 2.30 7.94 19.35
CA GLU A 144 1.34 8.00 20.46
C GLU A 144 1.94 7.54 21.81
N ASN A 145 3.06 6.80 21.80
CA ASN A 145 3.67 6.15 22.96
C ASN A 145 5.11 6.64 23.21
N HIS A 146 5.30 7.95 23.25
CA HIS A 146 6.61 8.57 23.55
C HIS A 146 7.73 8.12 22.58
N ALA A 147 7.40 8.04 21.28
CA ALA A 147 8.29 7.61 20.22
C ALA A 147 8.82 6.17 20.38
N LYS A 148 8.06 5.29 21.03
CA LYS A 148 8.42 3.87 21.20
C LYS A 148 7.20 2.97 21.20
N LEU A 149 7.30 1.80 20.57
CA LEU A 149 6.23 0.82 20.60
C LEU A 149 6.03 0.23 22.01
N PRO A 150 4.77 0.04 22.46
CA PRO A 150 4.48 -0.66 23.72
C PRO A 150 5.09 -2.06 23.78
N VAL A 151 5.02 -2.81 22.67
CA VAL A 151 5.68 -4.10 22.48
C VAL A 151 6.66 -3.96 21.32
N SER A 152 7.94 -4.26 21.56
CA SER A 152 8.95 -4.22 20.49
C SER A 152 8.66 -5.26 19.41
N VAL A 153 8.86 -4.84 18.15
CA VAL A 153 8.60 -5.66 16.97
C VAL A 153 9.91 -6.01 16.30
N SER A 154 10.07 -7.27 15.89
CA SER A 154 11.25 -7.73 15.14
C SER A 154 10.83 -8.30 13.81
N PHE A 155 11.37 -7.73 12.72
CA PHE A 155 11.17 -8.19 11.37
C PHE A 155 12.29 -9.16 10.97
N PHE A 156 11.91 -10.31 10.44
CA PHE A 156 12.80 -11.25 9.77
C PHE A 156 12.38 -11.32 8.31
N LEU A 157 13.13 -10.62 7.47
CA LEU A 157 12.84 -10.50 6.05
C LEU A 157 13.72 -11.49 5.30
N ASP A 158 13.28 -12.75 5.29
CA ASP A 158 13.94 -13.79 4.51
C ASP A 158 13.76 -13.55 3.02
N GLU A 159 14.78 -13.89 2.24
CA GLU A 159 14.84 -13.63 0.80
C GLU A 159 14.33 -12.22 0.42
N PHE A 160 14.86 -11.18 1.07
CA PHE A 160 14.33 -9.81 0.99
C PHE A 160 14.06 -9.30 -0.43
N VAL A 161 14.88 -9.69 -1.41
CA VAL A 161 14.72 -9.29 -2.81
C VAL A 161 13.44 -9.85 -3.45
N ASN A 162 12.99 -11.03 -3.01
CA ASN A 162 11.76 -11.69 -3.48
C ASN A 162 10.50 -11.08 -2.85
N LEU A 163 10.61 -10.31 -1.76
CA LEU A 163 9.48 -9.60 -1.15
C LEU A 163 9.02 -8.38 -1.97
N GLY A 164 9.75 -8.03 -3.03
CA GLY A 164 9.50 -6.84 -3.82
C GLY A 164 10.33 -5.64 -3.36
N LYS A 165 9.91 -4.45 -3.78
CA LYS A 165 10.61 -3.20 -3.49
C LYS A 165 9.83 -2.35 -2.49
N PHE A 166 10.30 -2.34 -1.26
CA PHE A 166 9.76 -1.46 -0.23
C PHE A 166 10.20 -0.02 -0.47
N PRO A 167 9.26 0.93 -0.63
CA PRO A 167 9.60 2.34 -0.78
C PRO A 167 10.22 2.87 0.52
N ASN A 168 11.28 3.68 0.37
CA ASN A 168 11.98 4.35 1.47
C ASN A 168 12.49 3.40 2.57
N TYR A 169 12.95 2.21 2.18
CA TYR A 169 13.42 1.19 3.12
C TYR A 169 14.69 1.62 3.86
N GLU A 170 15.57 2.37 3.21
CA GLU A 170 16.77 2.89 3.84
C GLU A 170 16.46 3.93 4.94
N GLU A 171 15.46 4.80 4.73
CA GLU A 171 14.98 5.75 5.74
C GLU A 171 14.27 5.04 6.90
N PHE A 172 13.53 3.97 6.59
CA PHE A 172 12.95 3.10 7.60
C PHE A 172 14.03 2.50 8.50
N LEU A 173 15.04 1.84 7.94
CA LEU A 173 16.13 1.23 8.69
C LEU A 173 16.91 2.24 9.55
N ALA A 174 17.08 3.47 9.07
CA ALA A 174 17.77 4.53 9.81
C ALA A 174 17.03 4.97 11.08
N THR A 175 15.70 4.81 11.14
CA THR A 175 14.86 5.38 12.21
C THR A 175 14.17 4.33 13.09
N CYS A 176 13.90 3.13 12.55
CA CYS A 176 13.05 2.11 13.18
C CYS A 176 13.54 1.70 14.59
N ARG A 177 14.85 1.69 14.82
CA ARG A 177 15.46 1.33 16.12
C ARG A 177 14.97 2.23 17.25
N GLY A 178 14.82 3.53 16.99
CA GLY A 178 14.34 4.50 17.99
C GLY A 178 12.94 4.16 18.48
N TYR A 179 12.11 3.62 17.58
CA TYR A 179 10.73 3.23 17.85
C TYR A 179 10.58 1.84 18.47
N GLY A 180 11.68 1.13 18.75
CA GLY A 180 11.64 -0.23 19.29
C GLY A 180 11.35 -1.29 18.23
N ILE A 181 11.72 -1.01 16.98
CA ILE A 181 11.61 -1.94 15.85
C ILE A 181 13.01 -2.44 15.48
N GLY A 182 13.18 -3.77 15.48
CA GLY A 182 14.36 -4.46 14.96
C GLY A 182 14.11 -5.04 13.59
N VAL A 183 15.11 -5.03 12.72
CA VAL A 183 14.99 -5.55 11.35
C VAL A 183 16.20 -6.40 11.01
N SER A 184 15.95 -7.63 10.57
CA SER A 184 16.95 -8.56 10.04
C SER A 184 16.66 -8.78 8.56
N THR A 185 17.41 -8.08 7.70
CA THR A 185 17.34 -8.21 6.25
C THR A 185 18.25 -9.36 5.81
N ILE A 186 17.68 -10.41 5.21
CA ILE A 186 18.43 -11.58 4.76
C ILE A 186 18.48 -11.57 3.23
N ILE A 187 19.69 -11.59 2.68
CA ILE A 187 19.94 -11.59 1.23
C ILE A 187 20.90 -12.73 0.87
N GLN A 188 20.71 -13.31 -0.32
CA GLN A 188 21.63 -14.30 -0.86
C GLN A 188 22.82 -13.65 -1.56
N SER A 189 22.60 -12.50 -2.20
CA SER A 189 23.65 -11.76 -2.92
C SER A 189 23.44 -10.25 -2.80
N ILE A 190 24.54 -9.51 -2.63
CA ILE A 190 24.54 -8.03 -2.68
C ILE A 190 24.15 -7.55 -4.09
N THR A 191 24.52 -8.28 -5.14
CA THR A 191 24.17 -7.92 -6.53
C THR A 191 22.66 -7.90 -6.75
N GLN A 192 21.93 -8.87 -6.19
CA GLN A 192 20.46 -8.87 -6.28
C GLN A 192 19.84 -7.66 -5.56
N LEU A 193 20.44 -7.22 -4.44
CA LEU A 193 20.01 -6.01 -3.76
C LEU A 193 20.28 -4.76 -4.62
N GLN A 194 21.45 -4.69 -5.26
CA GLN A 194 21.82 -3.61 -6.19
C GLN A 194 20.90 -3.56 -7.40
N ASP A 195 20.55 -4.70 -8.00
CA ASP A 195 19.64 -4.75 -9.14
C ASP A 195 18.23 -4.23 -8.78
N LYS A 196 17.73 -4.58 -7.59
CA LYS A 196 16.39 -4.16 -7.13
C LYS A 196 16.34 -2.70 -6.66
N TYR A 197 17.37 -2.24 -5.94
CA TYR A 197 17.37 -0.95 -5.28
C TYR A 197 18.24 0.11 -5.94
N ASN A 198 19.11 -0.23 -6.88
CA ASN A 198 20.30 0.51 -7.33
C ASN A 198 21.46 0.51 -6.33
N ASP A 199 22.68 0.71 -6.84
CA ASP A 199 23.93 0.65 -6.07
C ASP A 199 23.91 1.57 -4.83
N LYS A 200 23.51 2.83 -5.04
CA LYS A 200 23.51 3.84 -3.98
C LYS A 200 22.56 3.49 -2.83
N LYS A 201 21.35 3.01 -3.14
CA LYS A 201 20.38 2.60 -2.11
C LYS A 201 20.78 1.30 -1.45
N ALA A 202 21.31 0.33 -2.21
CA ALA A 202 21.83 -0.92 -1.66
C ALA A 202 22.96 -0.67 -0.64
N GLU A 203 23.90 0.23 -0.96
CA GLU A 203 24.94 0.67 -0.02
C GLU A 203 24.34 1.32 1.23
N SER A 204 23.33 2.18 1.07
CA SER A 204 22.64 2.83 2.20
C SER A 204 21.93 1.82 3.11
N ILE A 205 21.26 0.81 2.52
CA ILE A 205 20.61 -0.28 3.26
C ILE A 205 21.65 -1.04 4.07
N LEU A 206 22.76 -1.43 3.44
CA LEU A 206 23.85 -2.13 4.12
C LEU A 206 24.53 -1.26 5.19
N ALA A 207 24.62 0.06 5.01
CA ALA A 207 25.20 0.98 5.98
C ALA A 207 24.32 1.13 7.23
N ASN A 208 23.00 1.10 7.08
CA ASN A 208 22.05 1.17 8.20
C ASN A 208 21.95 -0.14 9.01
N CYS A 209 22.42 -1.27 8.45
CA CYS A 209 22.54 -2.52 9.18
C CYS A 209 23.77 -2.51 10.11
N ALA A 210 23.52 -2.36 11.42
CA ALA A 210 24.59 -2.31 12.44
C ALA A 210 25.39 -3.63 12.57
N VAL A 211 24.77 -4.76 12.26
CA VAL A 211 25.39 -6.09 12.29
C VAL A 211 25.25 -6.72 10.91
N LYS A 212 26.34 -7.27 10.39
CA LYS A 212 26.39 -8.02 9.14
C LYS A 212 26.93 -9.41 9.44
N ILE A 213 26.18 -10.43 9.05
CA ILE A 213 26.57 -11.83 9.22
C ILE A 213 26.72 -12.41 7.81
N CYS A 214 27.93 -12.82 7.45
CA CYS A 214 28.22 -13.44 6.17
C CYS A 214 28.39 -14.95 6.40
N LEU A 215 27.47 -15.74 5.86
CA LEU A 215 27.45 -17.21 6.04
C LEU A 215 28.26 -17.95 4.95
N ASN A 216 28.83 -17.23 3.98
CA ASN A 216 29.73 -17.77 2.96
C ASN A 216 31.00 -16.92 2.85
N ALA A 217 32.16 -17.58 2.79
CA ALA A 217 33.50 -16.99 2.92
C ALA A 217 34.27 -16.88 1.58
N SER A 218 33.60 -16.82 0.44
CA SER A 218 34.28 -16.87 -0.86
C SER A 218 34.51 -15.51 -1.54
N ASN A 219 33.90 -14.40 -1.10
CA ASN A 219 34.08 -13.08 -1.71
C ASN A 219 33.82 -11.93 -0.71
N LEU A 220 34.65 -11.82 0.33
CA LEU A 220 34.80 -10.61 1.14
C LEU A 220 36.21 -10.05 0.93
#